data_AF-A0A0C9YCW8-F1
#
_entry.id   AF-A0A0C9YCW8-F1
#
_cell.length_a   1.000
_cell.length_b   1.000
_cell.length_c   1.000
_cell.angle_alpha   90.00
_cell.angle_beta   90.00
_cell.angle_gamma   90.00
#
_symmetry.space_group_name_H-M   'P 1'
#
loop_
_entity.id
_entity.type
_entity.pdbx_description
1 polymer ?
#
loop_
_entity_poly.entity_id
_entity_poly.type
_entity_poly.pdbx_seq_one_letter_code
_entity_poly.pdbx_strand_id
1 'polypeptide(L)'
;ALDDLERLVVMWLFERSKMAMSGTAGYKLHQQISKALQRHSEAIRNAISHYNTQAAALNPPRPPISWKDIAEYSFLGEFDLLRHCRADVQDNNWAKPAFRQATVKFFRLQRAHEELVHVSMEVRCLWTSIHDEEAHTTKVIDELLISDCPLTSELTKQHQPWHAINQLHLHCLEEIMHHPRYVGSQGVGIRLGTPTIPEDAGVENSQVDMDRAVRVELQLVGM
;
A
#
# COMPACT_ATOMS: atom_id res chain seq x y z
N ALA A 1 6.37 -23.93 24.09
CA ALA A 1 5.24 -24.60 23.41
C ALA A 1 4.46 -23.65 22.49
N LEU A 2 3.72 -22.65 23.02
CA LEU A 2 2.99 -21.69 22.16
C LEU A 2 3.94 -20.79 21.36
N ASP A 3 4.95 -20.19 22.01
CA ASP A 3 5.92 -19.33 21.31
C ASP A 3 6.72 -20.12 20.24
N ASP A 4 6.96 -21.42 20.48
CA ASP A 4 7.60 -22.31 19.48
C ASP A 4 6.71 -22.54 18.27
N LEU A 5 5.40 -22.73 18.50
CA LEU A 5 4.40 -22.86 17.44
C LEU A 5 4.30 -21.57 16.63
N GLU A 6 4.21 -20.42 17.30
CA GLU A 6 4.18 -19.10 16.66
C GLU A 6 5.42 -18.88 15.78
N ARG A 7 6.62 -19.12 16.33
CA ARG A 7 7.89 -18.99 15.59
C ARG A 7 7.90 -19.85 14.33
N LEU A 8 7.44 -21.10 14.40
CA LEU A 8 7.39 -22.01 13.25
C LEU A 8 6.40 -21.53 12.19
N VAL A 9 5.25 -20.99 12.60
CA VAL A 9 4.23 -20.45 11.70
C VAL A 9 4.73 -19.18 11.01
N VAL A 10 5.35 -18.26 11.74
CA VAL A 10 6.02 -17.07 11.18
C VAL A 10 7.03 -17.49 10.11
N MET A 11 7.91 -18.42 10.45
CA MET A 11 8.96 -18.88 9.54
C MET A 11 8.38 -19.55 8.29
N TRP A 12 7.29 -20.31 8.42
CA TRP A 12 6.58 -20.89 7.29
C TRP A 12 5.91 -19.84 6.39
N LEU A 13 5.30 -18.80 6.96
CA LEU A 13 4.70 -17.70 6.19
C LEU A 13 5.75 -16.92 5.38
N PHE A 14 6.91 -16.64 5.97
CA PHE A 14 8.04 -16.03 5.25
C PHE A 14 8.57 -16.93 4.14
N GLU A 15 8.66 -18.24 4.37
CA GLU A 15 9.08 -19.17 3.31
C GLU A 15 8.02 -19.25 2.18
N ARG A 16 6.74 -19.12 2.53
CA ARG A 16 5.64 -19.09 1.56
C ARG A 16 5.65 -17.81 0.72
N SER A 17 6.00 -16.66 1.28
CA SER A 17 6.12 -15.41 0.52
C SER A 17 7.29 -15.45 -0.47
N LYS A 18 8.40 -16.12 -0.12
CA LYS A 18 9.52 -16.34 -1.06
C LYS A 18 9.09 -17.06 -2.34
N MET A 19 8.14 -18.01 -2.28
CA MET A 19 7.59 -18.66 -3.48
C MET A 19 6.77 -17.70 -4.36
N ALA A 20 6.08 -16.73 -3.76
CA ALA A 20 5.35 -15.73 -4.52
C ALA A 20 6.30 -14.73 -5.22
N MET A 21 7.46 -14.45 -4.63
CA MET A 21 8.47 -13.55 -5.18
C MET A 21 9.42 -14.22 -6.19
N SER A 22 9.45 -15.55 -6.27
CA SER A 22 10.43 -16.31 -7.06
C SER A 22 10.07 -16.48 -8.54
N GLY A 23 9.22 -15.62 -9.10
CA GLY A 23 8.85 -15.63 -10.53
C GLY A 23 10.04 -15.53 -11.50
N THR A 24 11.22 -15.13 -11.01
CA THR A 24 12.48 -15.01 -11.76
C THR A 24 13.59 -15.96 -11.30
N ALA A 25 13.35 -16.81 -10.29
CA ALA A 25 14.40 -17.68 -9.73
C ALA A 25 14.40 -19.09 -10.35
N GLY A 26 15.59 -19.66 -10.54
CA GLY A 26 15.77 -20.96 -11.21
C GLY A 26 15.16 -22.16 -10.47
N TYR A 27 14.84 -23.22 -11.23
CA TYR A 27 14.17 -24.46 -10.79
C TYR A 27 14.75 -25.08 -9.50
N LYS A 28 16.07 -25.03 -9.31
CA LYS A 28 16.73 -25.57 -8.10
C LYS A 28 16.30 -24.83 -6.84
N LEU A 29 16.11 -23.51 -6.89
CA LEU A 29 15.67 -22.72 -5.73
C LEU A 29 14.21 -23.06 -5.37
N HIS A 30 13.34 -23.15 -6.37
CA HIS A 30 11.95 -23.61 -6.20
C HIS A 30 11.85 -24.98 -5.52
N GLN A 31 12.73 -25.91 -5.89
CA GLN A 31 12.77 -27.23 -5.27
C GLN A 31 13.22 -27.17 -3.80
N GLN A 32 14.19 -26.30 -3.46
CA GLN A 32 14.64 -26.13 -2.08
C GLN A 32 13.54 -25.49 -1.22
N ILE A 33 12.87 -24.45 -1.73
CA ILE A 33 11.76 -23.80 -1.02
C ILE A 33 10.61 -24.79 -0.80
N SER A 34 10.23 -25.57 -1.82
CA SER A 34 9.21 -26.62 -1.67
C SER A 34 9.56 -27.64 -0.58
N LYS A 35 10.82 -28.11 -0.54
CA LYS A 35 11.28 -29.04 0.51
C LYS A 35 11.30 -28.38 1.89
N ALA A 36 11.67 -27.10 1.98
CA ALA A 36 11.63 -26.34 3.23
C ALA A 36 10.18 -26.22 3.74
N LEU A 37 9.24 -25.85 2.87
CA LEU A 37 7.82 -25.77 3.20
C LEU A 37 7.25 -27.09 3.73
N GLN A 38 7.61 -28.23 3.11
CA GLN A 38 7.18 -29.54 3.60
C GLN A 38 7.70 -29.83 5.01
N ARG A 39 9.01 -29.63 5.25
CA ARG A 39 9.62 -29.84 6.58
C ARG A 39 8.98 -28.93 7.63
N HIS A 40 8.70 -27.68 7.27
CA HIS A 40 8.07 -26.72 8.18
C HIS A 40 6.62 -27.12 8.48
N SER A 41 5.88 -27.65 7.50
CA SER A 41 4.53 -28.18 7.75
C SER A 41 4.53 -29.35 8.74
N GLU A 42 5.48 -30.27 8.59
CA GLU A 42 5.67 -31.38 9.53
C GLU A 42 6.05 -30.88 10.94
N ALA A 43 6.98 -29.92 11.02
CA ALA A 43 7.38 -29.30 12.28
C ALA A 43 6.20 -28.59 12.97
N ILE A 44 5.37 -27.85 12.23
CA ILE A 44 4.17 -27.21 12.77
C ILE A 44 3.18 -28.26 13.28
N ARG A 45 2.92 -29.36 12.54
CA ARG A 45 2.05 -30.44 13.03
C ARG A 45 2.53 -31.03 14.35
N ASN A 46 3.82 -31.24 14.50
CA ASN A 46 4.42 -31.73 15.75
C ASN A 46 4.29 -30.70 16.87
N ALA A 47 4.52 -29.42 16.58
CA ALA A 47 4.34 -28.33 17.53
C ALA A 47 2.88 -28.16 17.99
N ILE A 48 1.90 -28.35 17.09
CA ILE A 48 0.47 -28.39 17.44
C ILE A 48 0.20 -29.53 18.43
N SER A 49 0.69 -30.74 18.13
CA SER A 49 0.49 -31.90 19.01
C SER A 49 1.09 -31.67 20.41
N HIS A 50 2.30 -31.11 20.44
CA HIS A 50 2.97 -30.75 21.68
C HIS A 50 2.20 -29.67 22.45
N TYR A 51 1.74 -28.61 21.76
CA TYR A 51 0.90 -27.57 22.37
C TYR A 51 -0.39 -28.17 22.94
N ASN A 52 -1.13 -28.97 22.18
CA ASN A 52 -2.40 -29.56 22.61
C ASN A 52 -2.24 -30.48 23.83
N THR A 53 -1.12 -31.20 23.92
CA THR A 53 -0.77 -32.02 25.08
C THR A 53 -0.57 -31.17 26.33
N GLN A 54 0.18 -30.07 26.21
CA GLN A 54 0.42 -29.14 27.32
C GLN A 54 -0.84 -28.35 27.69
N ALA A 55 -1.62 -27.93 26.70
CA ALA A 55 -2.88 -27.20 26.84
C ALA A 55 -3.92 -27.99 27.65
N ALA A 56 -3.99 -29.31 27.46
CA ALA A 56 -4.87 -30.19 28.22
C ALA A 56 -4.43 -30.39 29.69
N ALA A 57 -3.14 -30.22 29.98
CA ALA A 57 -2.58 -30.36 31.33
C ALA A 57 -2.70 -29.09 32.18
N LEU A 58 -3.11 -27.96 31.60
CA LEU A 58 -3.32 -26.70 32.32
C LEU A 58 -4.64 -26.72 33.10
N ASN A 59 -4.76 -25.84 34.11
CA ASN A 59 -5.97 -25.67 34.90
C ASN A 59 -6.39 -24.19 34.90
N PRO A 60 -7.48 -23.81 34.19
CA PRO A 60 -8.38 -24.68 33.41
C PRO A 60 -7.73 -25.22 32.12
N PRO A 61 -8.20 -26.39 31.62
CA PRO A 61 -7.72 -26.94 30.36
C PRO A 61 -8.11 -26.02 29.19
N ARG A 62 -7.21 -25.90 28.23
CA ARG A 62 -7.36 -24.98 27.09
C ARG A 62 -7.92 -25.66 25.84
N PRO A 63 -8.59 -24.91 24.95
CA PRO A 63 -9.05 -25.45 23.67
C PRO A 63 -7.86 -25.89 22.80
N PRO A 64 -7.96 -27.04 22.13
CA PRO A 64 -6.91 -27.52 21.22
C PRO A 64 -6.88 -26.68 19.94
N ILE A 65 -5.70 -26.51 19.37
CA ILE A 65 -5.49 -25.88 18.07
C ILE A 65 -5.45 -26.97 17.01
N SER A 66 -6.17 -26.77 15.92
CA SER A 66 -6.12 -27.64 14.73
C SER A 66 -5.27 -27.01 13.62
N TRP A 67 -4.88 -27.83 12.65
CA TRP A 67 -4.22 -27.33 11.43
C TRP A 67 -5.10 -26.35 10.65
N LYS A 68 -6.43 -26.53 10.70
CA LYS A 68 -7.38 -25.61 10.04
C LYS A 68 -7.32 -24.23 10.67
N ASP A 69 -7.27 -24.17 11.99
CA ASP A 69 -7.16 -22.91 12.72
C ASP A 69 -5.88 -22.18 12.32
N ILE A 70 -4.74 -22.87 12.20
CA ILE A 70 -3.48 -22.26 11.71
C ILE A 70 -3.58 -21.81 10.25
N ALA A 71 -4.28 -22.56 9.40
CA ALA A 71 -4.48 -22.17 8.00
C ALA A 71 -5.40 -20.94 7.86
N GLU A 72 -6.39 -20.82 8.75
CA GLU A 72 -7.27 -19.66 8.88
C GLU A 72 -6.57 -18.49 9.57
N TYR A 73 -5.58 -18.77 10.43
CA TYR A 73 -4.69 -17.81 11.06
C TYR A 73 -3.74 -17.16 10.07
N SER A 74 -4.32 -16.35 9.19
CA SER A 74 -3.63 -15.56 8.18
C SER A 74 -2.89 -14.35 8.77
N PHE A 75 -3.09 -14.04 10.05
CA PHE A 75 -2.51 -12.88 10.72
C PHE A 75 -1.83 -13.27 12.05
N LEU A 76 -0.60 -12.78 12.27
CA LEU A 76 0.19 -13.09 13.46
C LEU A 76 -0.49 -12.69 14.77
N GLY A 77 -1.31 -11.63 14.75
CA GLY A 77 -2.08 -11.19 15.92
C GLY A 77 -3.14 -12.17 16.42
N GLU A 78 -3.34 -13.33 15.77
CA GLU A 78 -4.19 -14.41 16.28
C GLU A 78 -3.43 -15.33 17.24
N PHE A 79 -2.09 -15.38 17.17
CA PHE A 79 -1.25 -16.08 18.16
C PHE A 79 -1.13 -15.30 19.46
N ASP A 80 -1.08 -13.97 19.39
CA ASP A 80 -1.13 -13.11 20.59
C ASP A 80 -2.43 -13.30 21.39
N LEU A 81 -3.54 -13.65 20.73
CA LEU A 81 -4.79 -13.99 21.43
C LEU A 81 -4.69 -15.32 22.19
N LEU A 82 -3.84 -16.25 21.75
CA LEU A 82 -3.61 -17.53 22.42
C LEU A 82 -2.69 -17.41 23.64
N ARG A 83 -1.98 -16.27 23.78
CA ARG A 83 -1.14 -15.97 24.96
C ARG A 83 -2.04 -15.68 26.16
N HIS A 84 -1.57 -16.07 27.34
CA HIS A 84 -2.25 -15.72 28.59
C HIS A 84 -2.18 -14.21 28.80
N CYS A 85 -3.23 -13.48 28.45
CA CYS A 85 -3.50 -12.15 28.98
C CYS A 85 -4.36 -12.31 30.25
N ARG A 86 -4.08 -11.49 31.28
CA ARG A 86 -4.78 -11.56 32.59
C ARG A 86 -6.28 -11.24 32.51
N ALA A 87 -6.73 -10.67 31.40
CA ALA A 87 -8.13 -10.57 31.03
C ALA A 87 -8.35 -11.49 29.83
N ASP A 88 -9.42 -12.28 29.84
CA ASP A 88 -9.78 -13.10 28.68
C ASP A 88 -10.28 -12.18 27.56
N VAL A 89 -9.31 -11.68 26.79
CA VAL A 89 -9.58 -10.73 25.72
C VAL A 89 -10.40 -11.39 24.61
N GLN A 90 -10.37 -12.73 24.50
CA GLN A 90 -11.05 -13.50 23.46
C GLN A 90 -12.57 -13.35 23.49
N ASP A 91 -13.14 -13.12 24.67
CA ASP A 91 -14.59 -12.90 24.84
C ASP A 91 -15.06 -11.56 24.25
N ASN A 92 -14.14 -10.60 24.07
CA ASN A 92 -14.51 -9.32 23.50
C ASN A 92 -14.84 -9.45 22.01
N ASN A 93 -15.88 -8.74 21.58
CA ASN A 93 -16.30 -8.75 20.18
C ASN A 93 -15.18 -8.33 19.21
N TRP A 94 -14.29 -7.42 19.61
CA TRP A 94 -13.17 -6.99 18.78
C TRP A 94 -12.04 -8.02 18.65
N ALA A 95 -11.96 -9.04 19.53
CA ALA A 95 -10.97 -10.11 19.44
C ALA A 95 -11.42 -11.27 18.53
N LYS A 96 -12.74 -11.40 18.32
CA LYS A 96 -13.32 -12.42 17.44
C LYS A 96 -12.86 -12.21 15.98
N PRO A 97 -12.39 -13.25 15.27
CA PRO A 97 -11.84 -13.14 13.92
C PRO A 97 -12.76 -12.44 12.91
N ALA A 98 -14.05 -12.79 12.91
CA ALA A 98 -15.03 -12.21 11.99
C ALA A 98 -15.15 -10.67 12.15
N PHE A 99 -15.19 -10.18 13.38
CA PHE A 99 -15.27 -8.75 13.67
C PHE A 99 -13.98 -8.04 13.30
N ARG A 100 -12.80 -8.61 13.58
CA ARG A 100 -11.53 -8.01 13.12
C ARG A 100 -11.45 -7.90 11.61
N GLN A 101 -11.83 -8.96 10.90
CA GLN A 101 -11.86 -8.94 9.43
C GLN A 101 -12.84 -7.88 8.91
N ALA A 102 -14.01 -7.75 9.54
CA ALA A 102 -14.98 -6.70 9.21
C ALA A 102 -14.40 -5.30 9.48
N THR A 103 -13.77 -5.09 10.63
CA THR A 103 -13.11 -3.83 11.02
C THR A 103 -11.99 -3.46 10.05
N VAL A 104 -11.13 -4.42 9.65
CA VAL A 104 -10.09 -4.19 8.64
C VAL A 104 -10.69 -3.79 7.30
N LYS A 105 -11.76 -4.47 6.86
CA LYS A 105 -12.46 -4.12 5.61
C LYS A 105 -13.10 -2.74 5.69
N PHE A 106 -13.74 -2.42 6.82
CA PHE A 106 -14.34 -1.11 7.08
C PHE A 106 -13.30 0.01 7.02
N PHE A 107 -12.18 -0.13 7.73
CA PHE A 107 -11.14 0.89 7.70
C PHE A 107 -10.42 0.96 6.35
N ARG A 108 -10.24 -0.15 5.63
CA ARG A 108 -9.75 -0.11 4.24
C ARG A 108 -10.69 0.66 3.34
N LEU A 109 -12.00 0.49 3.50
CA LEU A 109 -12.99 1.24 2.74
C LEU A 109 -12.94 2.72 3.10
N GLN A 110 -12.87 3.06 4.38
CA GLN A 110 -12.73 4.46 4.83
C GLN A 110 -11.45 5.09 4.25
N ARG A 111 -10.30 4.41 4.37
CA ARG A 111 -9.05 4.86 3.77
C ARG A 111 -9.13 4.97 2.26
N ALA A 112 -9.83 4.08 1.57
CA ALA A 112 -10.00 4.18 0.12
C ALA A 112 -10.76 5.45 -0.29
N HIS A 113 -11.72 5.91 0.52
CA HIS A 113 -12.40 7.19 0.26
C HIS A 113 -11.47 8.39 0.46
N GLU A 114 -10.66 8.38 1.53
CA GLU A 114 -9.63 9.40 1.75
C GLU A 114 -8.61 9.40 0.61
N GLU A 115 -8.19 8.21 0.17
CA GLU A 115 -7.22 8.01 -0.90
C GLU A 115 -7.67 8.61 -2.23
N LEU A 116 -8.98 8.57 -2.56
CA LEU A 116 -9.50 9.21 -3.77
C LEU A 116 -9.20 10.72 -3.80
N VAL A 117 -9.27 11.38 -2.64
CA VAL A 117 -8.95 12.80 -2.51
C VAL A 117 -7.43 13.01 -2.57
N HIS A 118 -6.66 12.15 -1.89
CA HIS A 118 -5.19 12.22 -1.90
C HIS A 118 -4.60 12.04 -3.31
N VAL A 119 -5.05 11.01 -4.05
CA VAL A 119 -4.64 10.78 -5.43
C VAL A 119 -4.91 12.00 -6.30
N SER A 120 -6.02 12.70 -6.09
CA SER A 120 -6.34 13.91 -6.86
C SER A 120 -5.32 15.03 -6.63
N MET A 121 -4.86 15.21 -5.39
CA MET A 121 -3.81 16.18 -5.05
C MET A 121 -2.44 15.74 -5.58
N GLU A 122 -2.09 14.46 -5.39
CA GLU A 122 -0.80 13.91 -5.82
C GLU A 122 -0.64 13.93 -7.33
N VAL A 123 -1.69 13.58 -8.08
CA VAL A 123 -1.72 13.70 -9.56
C VAL A 123 -1.37 15.12 -9.98
N ARG A 124 -2.01 16.12 -9.37
CA ARG A 124 -1.77 17.53 -9.69
C ARG A 124 -0.37 17.98 -9.28
N CYS A 125 0.11 17.57 -8.10
CA CYS A 125 1.45 17.89 -7.62
C CYS A 125 2.53 17.29 -8.53
N LEU A 126 2.39 16.02 -8.91
CA LEU A 126 3.34 15.35 -9.78
C LEU A 126 3.35 15.97 -11.18
N TRP A 127 2.17 16.23 -11.76
CA TRP A 127 2.06 16.91 -13.05
C TRP A 127 2.77 18.27 -13.03
N THR A 128 2.53 19.06 -11.98
CA THR A 128 3.16 20.38 -11.82
C THR A 128 4.67 20.27 -11.67
N SER A 129 5.15 19.30 -10.88
CA SER A 129 6.58 19.07 -10.70
C SER A 129 7.27 18.71 -12.02
N ILE A 130 6.66 17.84 -12.83
CA ILE A 130 7.20 17.45 -14.15
C ILE A 130 7.25 18.66 -15.07
N HIS A 131 6.16 19.43 -15.14
CA HIS A 131 6.09 20.62 -15.99
C HIS A 131 7.12 21.69 -15.59
N ASP A 132 7.26 21.98 -14.29
CA ASP A 132 8.23 22.95 -13.77
C ASP A 132 9.68 22.50 -14.02
N GLU A 133 9.97 21.21 -13.85
CA GLU A 133 11.29 20.64 -14.12
C GLU A 133 11.65 20.70 -15.60
N GLU A 134 10.70 20.37 -16.48
CA GLU A 134 10.88 20.42 -17.93
C GLU A 134 11.10 21.86 -18.39
N ALA A 135 10.26 22.81 -17.95
CA ALA A 135 10.42 24.22 -18.26
C ALA A 135 11.77 24.79 -17.76
N HIS A 136 12.21 24.39 -16.56
CA HIS A 136 13.51 24.78 -16.04
C HIS A 136 14.66 24.21 -16.87
N THR A 137 14.59 22.92 -17.21
CA THR A 137 15.65 22.24 -17.96
C THR A 137 15.77 22.81 -19.38
N THR A 138 14.65 23.04 -20.08
CA THR A 138 14.65 23.70 -21.39
C THR A 138 15.27 25.08 -21.32
N LYS A 139 14.91 25.88 -20.31
CA LYS A 139 15.50 27.21 -20.11
C LYS A 139 17.03 27.15 -19.93
N VAL A 140 17.51 26.21 -19.11
CA VAL A 140 18.96 26.04 -18.88
C VAL A 140 19.67 25.57 -20.16
N ILE A 141 19.05 24.68 -20.95
CA ILE A 141 19.57 24.25 -22.25
C ILE A 141 19.69 25.45 -23.22
N ASP A 142 18.66 26.31 -23.30
CA ASP A 142 18.67 27.48 -24.16
C ASP A 142 19.74 28.50 -23.76
N GLU A 143 19.91 28.74 -22.46
CA GLU A 143 20.96 29.62 -21.92
C GLU A 143 22.37 29.05 -22.23
N LEU A 144 22.56 27.75 -22.02
CA LEU A 144 23.85 27.08 -22.27
C LEU A 144 24.17 26.95 -23.74
N LEU A 145 23.17 26.89 -24.63
CA LEU A 145 23.39 26.85 -26.08
C LEU A 145 24.16 28.09 -26.56
N ILE A 146 23.95 29.23 -25.89
CA ILE A 146 24.61 30.50 -26.19
C ILE A 146 26.03 30.54 -25.61
N SER A 147 26.27 29.92 -24.45
CA SER A 147 27.56 30.02 -23.73
C SER A 147 28.53 28.83 -23.95
N ASP A 148 28.02 27.60 -23.95
CA ASP A 148 28.81 26.35 -23.97
C ASP A 148 28.03 25.19 -24.64
N CYS A 149 28.26 25.03 -25.95
CA CYS A 149 27.62 24.02 -26.79
C CYS A 149 27.98 22.56 -26.38
N PRO A 150 29.25 22.21 -26.08
CA PRO A 150 29.59 20.89 -25.54
C PRO A 150 28.82 20.51 -24.27
N LEU A 151 28.70 21.42 -23.30
CA LEU A 151 27.96 21.15 -22.06
C LEU A 151 26.48 20.94 -22.32
N THR A 152 25.89 21.72 -23.23
CA THR A 152 24.50 21.58 -23.66
C THR A 152 24.23 20.20 -24.26
N SER A 153 25.14 19.70 -25.11
CA SER A 153 25.02 18.35 -25.68
C SER A 153 24.99 17.26 -24.61
N GLU A 154 25.80 17.39 -23.56
CA GLU A 154 25.89 16.38 -22.52
C GLU A 154 24.66 16.43 -21.60
N LEU A 155 24.24 17.63 -21.19
CA LEU A 155 23.05 17.83 -20.37
C LEU A 155 21.79 17.30 -21.07
N THR A 156 21.66 17.57 -22.38
CA THR A 156 20.56 17.03 -23.18
C THR A 156 20.57 15.50 -23.17
N LYS A 157 21.73 14.87 -23.42
CA LYS A 157 21.84 13.40 -23.41
C LYS A 157 21.47 12.78 -22.07
N GLN A 158 21.88 13.42 -20.96
CA GLN A 158 21.56 12.92 -19.62
C GLN A 158 20.10 13.13 -19.23
N HIS A 159 19.43 14.16 -19.75
CA HIS A 159 18.02 14.43 -19.46
C HIS A 159 17.06 13.55 -20.28
N GLN A 160 17.45 13.08 -21.46
CA GLN A 160 16.60 12.27 -22.35
C GLN A 160 15.90 11.07 -21.66
N PRO A 161 16.57 10.24 -20.84
CA PRO A 161 15.90 9.15 -20.13
C PRO A 161 14.83 9.63 -19.15
N TRP A 162 15.08 10.71 -18.43
CA TRP A 162 14.13 11.30 -17.47
C TRP A 162 12.91 11.86 -18.18
N HIS A 163 13.11 12.58 -19.30
CA HIS A 163 12.02 13.06 -20.14
C HIS A 163 11.14 11.88 -20.63
N ALA A 164 11.75 10.79 -21.12
CA ALA A 164 11.00 9.61 -21.57
C ALA A 164 10.16 8.96 -20.44
N ILE A 165 10.70 8.90 -19.22
CA ILE A 165 9.98 8.41 -18.04
C ILE A 165 8.84 9.36 -17.67
N ASN A 166 9.09 10.67 -17.68
CA ASN A 166 8.10 11.69 -17.39
C ASN A 166 6.95 11.66 -18.40
N GLN A 167 7.21 11.41 -19.68
CA GLN A 167 6.16 11.21 -20.69
C GLN A 167 5.25 10.01 -20.36
N LEU A 168 5.83 8.90 -19.87
CA LEU A 168 5.02 7.76 -19.41
C LEU A 168 4.19 8.13 -18.17
N HIS A 169 4.77 8.88 -17.23
CA HIS A 169 4.04 9.35 -16.06
C HIS A 169 2.88 10.26 -16.46
N LEU A 170 3.10 11.24 -17.34
CA LEU A 170 2.05 12.13 -17.84
C LEU A 170 0.91 11.34 -18.48
N HIS A 171 1.22 10.32 -19.30
CA HIS A 171 0.20 9.46 -19.88
C HIS A 171 -0.62 8.72 -18.81
N CYS A 172 0.02 8.11 -17.82
CA CYS A 172 -0.70 7.46 -16.71
C CYS A 172 -1.52 8.46 -15.88
N LEU A 173 -1.02 9.67 -15.66
CA LEU A 173 -1.76 10.73 -14.96
C LEU A 173 -3.01 11.14 -15.76
N GLU A 174 -2.91 11.24 -17.09
CA GLU A 174 -4.07 11.45 -17.95
C GLU A 174 -5.10 10.33 -17.78
N GLU A 175 -4.70 9.06 -17.82
CA GLU A 175 -5.62 7.94 -17.62
C GLU A 175 -6.34 8.03 -16.26
N ILE A 176 -5.62 8.42 -15.20
CA ILE A 176 -6.20 8.62 -13.87
C ILE A 176 -7.23 9.76 -13.89
N MET A 177 -6.92 10.89 -14.52
CA MET A 177 -7.82 12.04 -14.62
C MET A 177 -9.06 11.78 -15.48
N HIS A 178 -8.98 10.86 -16.43
CA HIS A 178 -10.12 10.43 -17.26
C HIS A 178 -11.01 9.39 -16.54
N HIS A 179 -10.59 8.88 -15.39
CA HIS A 179 -11.39 7.91 -14.66
C HIS A 179 -12.69 8.54 -14.12
N PRO A 180 -13.88 7.90 -14.26
CA PRO A 180 -15.18 8.50 -13.90
C PRO A 180 -15.35 8.91 -12.43
N ARG A 181 -14.49 8.38 -11.55
CA ARG A 181 -14.51 8.68 -10.10
C ARG A 181 -13.40 9.64 -9.68
N TYR A 182 -12.69 10.25 -10.62
CA TYR A 182 -11.71 11.28 -10.32
C TYR A 182 -12.43 12.53 -9.82
N VAL A 183 -11.93 13.13 -8.73
CA VAL A 183 -12.57 14.27 -8.04
C VAL A 183 -11.72 15.54 -8.13
N GLY A 184 -10.53 15.45 -8.72
CA GLY A 184 -9.59 16.58 -8.85
C GLY A 184 -9.84 17.48 -10.06
N SER A 185 -9.16 18.63 -10.06
CA SER A 185 -9.07 19.52 -11.21
C SER A 185 -8.07 18.96 -12.24
N GLN A 186 -8.43 19.01 -13.52
CA GLN A 186 -7.52 18.66 -14.60
C GLN A 186 -6.47 19.76 -14.85
N GLY A 187 -5.27 19.35 -15.25
CA GLY A 187 -4.20 20.25 -15.71
C GLY A 187 -3.15 20.62 -14.66
N VAL A 188 -2.19 21.46 -15.10
CA VAL A 188 -1.03 21.89 -14.33
C VAL A 188 -1.47 22.80 -13.17
N GLY A 189 -0.90 22.60 -11.99
CA GLY A 189 -1.07 23.47 -10.83
C GLY A 189 -0.12 24.66 -10.84
N ILE A 190 -0.11 25.41 -9.73
CA ILE A 190 0.86 26.48 -9.52
C ILE A 190 1.64 26.13 -8.26
N ARG A 191 2.96 26.09 -8.36
CA ARG A 191 3.83 25.87 -7.21
C ARG A 191 3.82 27.08 -6.28
N LEU A 192 3.65 26.83 -4.98
CA LEU A 192 3.70 27.88 -3.97
C LEU A 192 5.10 28.51 -3.95
N GLY A 193 5.17 29.84 -4.15
CA GLY A 193 6.42 30.60 -4.17
C GLY A 193 6.88 31.06 -5.56
N THR A 194 6.21 30.66 -6.64
CA THR A 194 6.48 31.18 -7.99
C THR A 194 5.88 32.59 -8.13
N PRO A 195 6.65 33.64 -8.48
CA PRO A 195 6.08 34.96 -8.70
C PRO A 195 5.19 34.94 -9.95
N THR A 196 3.90 35.15 -9.78
CA THR A 196 2.95 35.28 -10.88
C THR A 196 3.19 36.59 -11.64
N ILE A 197 3.42 36.51 -12.94
CA ILE A 197 3.19 37.65 -13.84
C ILE A 197 1.68 37.77 -14.01
N PRO A 198 1.05 38.94 -13.78
CA PRO A 198 -0.37 39.10 -14.00
C PRO A 198 -0.62 39.43 -15.47
N GLU A 199 -1.31 38.56 -16.22
CA GLU A 199 -2.12 39.02 -17.35
C GLU A 199 -3.21 38.01 -17.74
N ASP A 200 -4.45 38.47 -17.53
CA ASP A 200 -5.67 38.22 -18.29
C ASP A 200 -6.03 36.77 -18.69
N ALA A 201 -6.66 36.06 -17.75
CA ALA A 201 -7.68 35.06 -18.10
C ALA A 201 -8.78 35.12 -17.05
N GLY A 202 -10.01 35.30 -17.52
CA GLY A 202 -11.21 35.56 -16.72
C GLY A 202 -11.33 34.68 -15.48
N VAL A 203 -11.56 35.34 -14.36
CA VAL A 203 -11.93 34.72 -13.08
C VAL A 203 -13.31 34.07 -13.26
N GLU A 204 -13.34 32.80 -13.64
CA GLU A 204 -14.47 31.95 -13.30
C GLU A 204 -14.28 31.49 -11.86
N ASN A 205 -14.98 32.20 -10.98
CA ASN A 205 -15.05 31.96 -9.55
C ASN A 205 -15.63 30.56 -9.30
N SER A 206 -14.78 29.54 -9.33
CA SER A 206 -15.13 28.19 -8.89
C SER A 206 -15.11 28.16 -7.37
N GLN A 207 -16.17 28.73 -6.79
CA GLN A 207 -16.57 28.46 -5.42
C GLN A 207 -16.68 26.94 -5.30
N VAL A 208 -15.73 26.32 -4.59
CA VAL A 208 -15.77 24.90 -4.26
C VAL A 208 -17.08 24.68 -3.53
N ASP A 209 -18.02 24.01 -4.21
CA ASP A 209 -19.34 23.68 -3.67
C ASP A 209 -19.19 22.59 -2.61
N MET A 210 -18.83 23.04 -1.40
CA MET A 210 -18.80 22.26 -0.17
C MET A 210 -20.16 21.59 0.11
N ASP A 211 -21.27 22.11 -0.44
CA ASP A 211 -22.59 21.51 -0.24
C ASP A 211 -22.78 20.21 -1.03
N ARG A 212 -21.92 19.91 -2.01
CA ARG A 212 -21.96 18.63 -2.74
C ARG A 212 -21.21 17.52 -2.00
N ALA A 213 -20.11 17.85 -1.32
CA ALA A 213 -19.38 16.91 -0.47
C ALA A 213 -20.22 16.50 0.75
N VAL A 214 -20.89 17.46 1.40
CA VAL A 214 -21.79 17.21 2.54
C VAL A 214 -23.03 16.41 2.13
N ARG A 215 -23.53 16.58 0.90
CA ARG A 215 -24.69 15.81 0.40
C ARG A 215 -24.38 14.32 0.21
N VAL A 216 -23.16 13.99 -0.22
CA VAL A 216 -22.70 12.60 -0.35
C VAL A 216 -22.52 11.96 1.04
N GLU A 217 -22.04 12.74 2.01
CA GLU A 217 -21.87 12.29 3.40
C GLU A 217 -23.23 12.01 4.10
N LEU A 218 -24.25 12.84 3.86
CA LEU A 218 -25.60 12.66 4.43
C LEU A 218 -26.42 11.53 3.79
N GLN A 219 -26.14 11.15 2.54
CA GLN A 219 -26.77 9.98 1.90
C GLN A 219 -26.16 8.64 2.34
N LEU A 220 -24.91 8.64 2.83
CA LEU A 220 -24.21 7.42 3.28
C LEU A 220 -24.40 7.13 4.78
N VAL A 221 -24.68 8.14 5.61
CA VAL A 221 -24.96 7.97 7.05
C VAL A 221 -26.42 7.58 7.33
N GLY A 222 -27.30 7.69 6.32
CA GLY A 222 -28.74 7.41 6.42
C GLY A 222 -29.19 6.00 5.98
N MET A 223 -28.30 5.02 5.83
CA MET A 223 -28.64 3.62 5.51
C MET A 223 -28.02 2.63 6.48
#